data_AF-A0A8J7LCU3-F1
#
_entry.id   AF-A0A8J7LCU3-F1
#
_cell.length_a   1.000
_cell.length_b   1.000
_cell.length_c   1.000
_cell.angle_alpha   90.00
_cell.angle_beta   90.00
_cell.angle_gamma   90.00
#
_symmetry.space_group_name_H-M   'P 1'
#
loop_
_entity.id
_entity.type
_entity.pdbx_description
1 polymer ?
#
loop_
_entity_poly.entity_id
_entity_poly.type
_entity_poly.pdbx_seq_one_letter_code
_entity_poly.pdbx_strand_id
1 'polypeptide(L)'
;MSFTFCNKHVLAQRLGYSPHTLKAIRQRGDWLEGIHYIRPNGNSRVIRYNLDLCLNWFANQNNPNAHHREIERYLMSLESEKRRKSR
;
A
#
# COMPACT_ATOMS: atom_id res chain seq x y z
N MET A 1 10.52 -10.48 -2.66
CA MET A 1 9.06 -10.33 -2.64
C MET A 1 8.69 -9.23 -3.60
N SER A 2 7.78 -9.48 -4.53
CA SER A 2 7.25 -8.48 -5.46
C SER A 2 5.99 -7.85 -4.88
N PHE A 3 5.99 -6.55 -4.64
CA PHE A 3 4.81 -5.84 -4.13
C PHE A 3 3.81 -5.60 -5.26
N THR A 4 2.55 -5.99 -5.05
CA THR A 4 1.52 -5.91 -6.09
C THR A 4 0.60 -4.72 -5.88
N PHE A 5 0.37 -3.96 -6.95
CA PHE A 5 -0.56 -2.84 -6.94
C PHE A 5 -1.92 -3.22 -7.52
N CYS A 6 -3.00 -2.85 -6.83
CA CYS A 6 -4.36 -3.14 -7.26
C CYS A 6 -5.27 -1.90 -7.15
N ASN A 7 -6.48 -1.99 -7.71
CA ASN A 7 -7.50 -0.96 -7.54
C ASN A 7 -8.29 -1.20 -6.23
N LYS A 8 -9.08 -0.21 -5.80
CA LYS A 8 -9.87 -0.31 -4.56
C LYS A 8 -10.87 -1.46 -4.53
N HIS A 9 -11.40 -1.89 -5.68
CA HIS A 9 -12.40 -2.96 -5.75
C HIS A 9 -11.77 -4.33 -5.52
N VAL A 10 -10.60 -4.56 -6.12
CA VAL A 10 -9.80 -5.76 -5.87
C VAL A 10 -9.34 -5.81 -4.42
N LEU A 11 -8.87 -4.69 -3.88
CA LEU A 11 -8.46 -4.60 -2.48
C LEU A 11 -9.63 -4.91 -1.52
N ALA A 12 -10.80 -4.33 -1.79
CA ALA A 12 -12.03 -4.58 -1.05
C ALA A 12 -12.41 -6.06 -1.05
N GLN A 13 -12.37 -6.70 -2.22
CA GLN A 13 -12.65 -8.13 -2.35
C GLN A 13 -11.67 -8.99 -1.56
N ARG A 14 -10.37 -8.64 -1.58
CA ARG A 14 -9.32 -9.39 -0.88
C ARG A 14 -9.41 -9.26 0.64
N LEU A 15 -9.78 -8.08 1.14
CA LEU A 15 -9.86 -7.81 2.56
C LEU A 15 -11.23 -8.14 3.16
N GLY A 16 -12.27 -8.30 2.33
CA GLY A 16 -13.65 -8.45 2.81
C GLY A 16 -14.28 -7.15 3.33
N TYR A 17 -13.70 -5.99 3.00
CA TYR A 17 -14.21 -4.67 3.41
C TYR A 17 -14.85 -3.93 2.25
N SER A 18 -15.76 -3.00 2.54
CA SER A 18 -16.33 -2.14 1.52
C SER A 18 -15.28 -1.19 0.92
N PRO A 19 -15.35 -0.84 -0.38
CA PRO A 19 -14.48 0.19 -0.96
C PRO A 19 -14.60 1.55 -0.25
N HIS A 20 -15.75 1.82 0.37
CA HIS A 20 -15.99 3.04 1.15
C HIS A 20 -15.15 3.05 2.44
N THR A 21 -15.05 1.92 3.13
CA THR A 21 -14.19 1.74 4.32
C THR A 21 -12.72 2.01 3.98
N LEU A 22 -12.22 1.45 2.87
CA LEU A 22 -10.84 1.69 2.42
C LEU A 22 -10.59 3.16 2.05
N LYS A 23 -11.60 3.84 1.49
CA LYS A 23 -11.54 5.28 1.23
C LYS A 23 -11.46 6.07 2.54
N ALA A 24 -12.25 5.71 3.55
CA ALA A 24 -12.27 6.38 4.84
C ALA A 24 -10.93 6.25 5.57
N ILE A 25 -10.33 5.05 5.62
CA ILE A 25 -9.00 4.81 6.21
C ILE A 25 -7.95 5.70 5.55
N ARG A 26 -7.95 5.75 4.20
CA ARG A 26 -7.07 6.64 3.45
C ARG A 26 -7.30 8.13 3.78
N GLN A 27 -8.55 8.55 3.95
CA GLN A 27 -8.90 9.94 4.26
C GLN A 27 -8.57 10.34 5.70
N ARG A 28 -8.56 9.39 6.63
CA ARG A 28 -8.15 9.59 8.03
C ARG A 28 -6.64 9.79 8.18
N GLY A 29 -5.85 9.37 7.19
CA GLY A 29 -4.39 9.48 7.21
C GLY A 29 -3.68 8.23 7.72
N ASP A 30 -4.42 7.15 7.99
CA ASP A 30 -3.86 5.87 8.44
C ASP A 30 -2.97 5.21 7.37
N TRP A 31 -3.26 5.50 6.10
CA TRP A 31 -2.50 5.03 4.96
C TRP A 31 -1.72 6.16 4.33
N LEU A 32 -0.44 5.91 4.07
CA LEU A 32 0.52 6.89 3.56
C LEU A 32 0.65 6.81 2.04
N GLU A 33 0.63 7.96 1.38
CA GLU A 33 0.92 8.06 -0.06
C GLU A 33 2.39 7.74 -0.33
N GLY A 34 2.66 6.95 -1.37
CA GLY A 34 3.99 6.40 -1.68
C GLY A 34 4.28 5.06 -0.99
N ILE A 35 3.50 4.66 0.02
CA ILE A 35 3.68 3.41 0.77
C ILE A 35 2.48 2.49 0.55
N HIS A 36 1.33 2.83 1.14
CA HIS A 36 0.10 2.04 1.06
C HIS A 36 -0.66 2.28 -0.23
N TYR A 37 -0.54 3.47 -0.80
CA TYR A 37 -1.14 3.79 -2.10
C TYR A 37 -0.29 4.78 -2.86
N ILE A 38 -0.47 4.80 -4.18
CA ILE A 38 0.15 5.75 -5.09
C ILE A 38 -0.91 6.37 -6.00
N ARG A 39 -0.63 7.59 -6.45
CA ARG A 39 -1.38 8.27 -7.51
C ARG A 39 -0.49 8.30 -8.76
N PRO A 40 -0.71 7.39 -9.71
CA PRO A 40 0.09 7.39 -10.94
C PRO A 40 -0.01 8.76 -11.62
N ASN A 41 1.15 9.32 -11.98
CA ASN A 41 1.27 10.61 -12.69
C ASN A 41 0.60 11.80 -11.96
N GLY A 42 0.52 11.77 -10.62
CA GLY A 42 -0.12 12.83 -9.84
C GLY A 42 -1.63 12.97 -10.05
N ASN A 43 -2.25 12.04 -10.79
CA ASN A 43 -3.67 12.11 -11.10
C ASN A 43 -4.50 11.63 -9.91
N SER A 44 -5.20 12.56 -9.25
CA SER A 44 -6.06 12.26 -8.10
C SER A 44 -7.19 11.27 -8.40
N ARG A 45 -7.57 11.09 -9.67
CA ARG A 45 -8.66 10.19 -10.09
C ARG A 45 -8.27 8.71 -10.08
N VAL A 46 -6.97 8.41 -10.18
CA VAL A 46 -6.48 7.02 -10.23
C VAL A 46 -5.62 6.77 -9.00
N ILE A 47 -6.10 5.89 -8.15
CA ILE A 47 -5.37 5.45 -6.95
C ILE A 47 -5.10 3.96 -7.09
N ARG A 48 -3.83 3.58 -6.93
CA ARG A 48 -3.39 2.19 -6.86
C ARG A 48 -2.93 1.90 -5.45
N TYR A 49 -3.41 0.82 -4.87
CA TYR A 49 -3.08 0.41 -3.51
C TYR A 49 -2.06 -0.71 -3.54
N ASN A 50 -1.08 -0.64 -2.65
CA ASN A 50 -0.14 -1.72 -2.39
C ASN A 50 -0.86 -2.82 -1.60
N LEU A 51 -1.22 -3.90 -2.29
CA LEU A 51 -2.05 -4.97 -1.74
C LEU A 51 -1.38 -5.61 -0.53
N ASP A 52 -0.10 -5.96 -0.64
CA ASP A 52 0.67 -6.62 0.40
C ASP A 52 0.76 -5.77 1.68
N LEU A 53 1.10 -4.48 1.55
CA LEU A 53 1.18 -3.59 2.72
C LEU A 53 -0.19 -3.30 3.33
N CYS A 54 -1.24 -3.16 2.52
CA CYS A 54 -2.60 -2.97 3.05
C CYS A 54 -3.06 -4.21 3.82
N LEU A 55 -2.85 -5.42 3.28
CA LEU A 55 -3.14 -6.68 3.98
C LEU A 55 -2.34 -6.78 5.28
N ASN A 56 -1.05 -6.48 5.23
CA ASN A 56 -0.18 -6.52 6.39
C ASN A 56 -0.59 -5.51 7.47
N TRP A 57 -1.06 -4.33 7.09
CA TRP A 57 -1.58 -3.31 8.02
C TRP A 57 -2.83 -3.82 8.76
N PHE A 58 -3.74 -4.49 8.05
CA PHE A 58 -4.93 -5.10 8.66
C PHE A 58 -4.58 -6.29 9.57
N ALA A 59 -3.65 -7.14 9.15
CA ALA A 59 -3.20 -8.29 9.95
C ALA A 59 -2.47 -7.85 11.23
N ASN A 60 -1.76 -6.72 11.19
CA ASN A 60 -0.93 -6.22 12.29
C ASN A 60 -1.47 -4.94 12.93
N GLN A 61 -2.78 -4.72 12.91
CA GLN A 61 -3.42 -3.58 13.61
C GLN A 61 -2.98 -3.48 15.08
N ASN A 62 -2.83 -4.62 15.74
CA ASN A 62 -2.41 -4.71 17.15
C ASN A 62 -0.88 -4.77 17.34
N ASN A 63 -0.10 -4.78 16.25
CA ASN A 63 1.36 -4.85 16.30
C ASN A 63 1.99 -3.90 15.27
N PRO A 64 2.01 -2.58 15.56
CA PRO A 64 2.54 -1.58 14.65
C PRO A 64 4.02 -1.79 14.30
N ASN A 65 4.81 -2.40 15.20
CA ASN A 65 6.22 -2.70 14.95
C ASN A 65 6.40 -3.75 13.85
N ALA A 66 5.55 -4.78 13.80
CA ALA A 66 5.56 -5.75 12.72
C ALA A 66 5.19 -5.08 11.37
N HIS A 67 4.26 -4.13 11.40
CA HIS A 67 3.91 -3.37 10.21
C HIS A 67 5.05 -2.48 9.71
N HIS A 68 5.74 -1.76 10.61
CA HIS A 68 6.89 -0.93 10.26
C HIS A 68 8.01 -1.72 9.58
N ARG A 69 8.33 -2.93 10.06
CA ARG A 69 9.35 -3.80 9.42
C ARG A 69 9.00 -4.16 7.98
N GLU A 70 7.71 -4.32 7.68
CA GLU A 70 7.28 -4.61 6.31
C GLU A 70 7.35 -3.37 5.41
N ILE A 71 7.08 -2.19 5.96
CA ILE A 71 7.31 -0.92 5.26
C ILE A 71 8.80 -0.77 4.93
N GLU A 72 9.70 -1.05 5.86
CA GLU A 72 11.15 -0.99 5.61
C GLU A 72 11.57 -1.93 4.48
N ARG A 73 11.06 -3.17 4.47
CA ARG A 73 11.29 -4.13 3.38
C ARG A 73 10.79 -3.62 2.04
N TYR A 74 9.63 -2.96 2.03
CA TYR A 74 9.10 -2.32 0.82
C TYR A 74 10.02 -1.21 0.31
N LEU A 75 10.48 -0.32 1.20
CA LEU A 75 11.37 0.77 0.85
C LEU A 75 12.72 0.25 0.32
N MET A 76 13.28 -0.79 0.94
CA MET A 76 14.50 -1.44 0.45
C MET A 76 14.31 -2.05 -0.94
N SER A 77 13.14 -2.66 -1.19
CA SER A 77 12.82 -3.20 -2.52
C SER A 77 12.73 -2.10 -3.57
N LEU A 78 12.15 -0.94 -3.25
CA LEU A 78 12.09 0.21 -4.15
C LEU A 78 13.47 0.77 -4.48
N GLU A 79 14.34 0.89 -3.48
CA GLU A 79 15.72 1.37 -3.67
C GLU A 79 16.52 0.43 -4.57
N SER A 80 16.38 -0.88 -4.37
CA SER A 80 16.99 -1.89 -5.24
C SER A 80 16.49 -1.78 -6.69
N GLU A 81 15.18 -1.62 -6.88
CA GLU A 81 14.54 -1.44 -8.20
C GLU A 81 15.06 -0.18 -8.91
N LYS A 82 15.21 0.94 -8.19
CA LYS A 82 15.77 2.19 -8.73
C LYS A 82 17.20 2.01 -9.22
N ARG A 83 18.06 1.38 -8.41
CA ARG A 83 19.47 1.09 -8.77
C ARG A 83 19.59 0.20 -10.00
N ARG A 84 18.64 -0.72 -10.19
CA ARG A 84 18.60 -1.58 -11.38
C ARG A 84 18.24 -0.80 -12.65
N LYS A 85 17.39 0.22 -12.56
CA LYS A 85 16.95 1.03 -13.70
C LYS A 85 17.91 2.15 -14.09
N SER A 86 18.80 2.55 -13.18
CA SER A 86 19.82 3.59 -13.42
C SER A 86 21.10 3.05 -14.07
N ARG A 87 21.12 1.78 -14.47
CA ARG A 87 22.29 1.06 -14.99
C ARG A 87 22.00 0.54 -16.38
#